data_AF-A0A7X6XR19-F1
#
_entry.id   AF-A0A7X6XR19-F1
#
_cell.length_a   1.000
_cell.length_b   1.000
_cell.length_c   1.000
_cell.angle_alpha   90.00
_cell.angle_beta   90.00
_cell.angle_gamma   90.00
#
_symmetry.space_group_name_H-M   'P 1'
#
loop_
_entity.id
_entity.type
_entity.pdbx_description
1 polymer ?
#
loop_
_entity_poly.entity_id
_entity_poly.type
_entity_poly.pdbx_seq_one_letter_code
_entity_poly.pdbx_strand_id
1 'polypeptide(L)'
;MCDLDQKLECPCCEGKGERAFQCVACGGSGEVRRDAHEVDDACYALWEGSWCSPSPRRPAAPERCQVCAGRGYRWEPCRTCAGSGLLPRAEAEEILLQQEAARRHLAQKAQRHAVAEAELRARALRVWEQEMKRLQAEEAQQAPAGWRGWLLEFFTRSGVQPGRQSTAGQEAPRS
;
A
#
# COMPACT_ATOMS: atom_id res chain seq x y z
N MET A 1 20.83 -17.58 45.48
CA MET A 1 21.25 -16.17 45.31
C MET A 1 20.59 -15.65 44.05
N CYS A 2 19.97 -14.49 44.15
CA CYS A 2 18.86 -14.02 43.32
C CYS A 2 19.33 -13.33 42.03
N ASP A 3 18.92 -13.84 40.86
CA ASP A 3 19.06 -13.19 39.54
C ASP A 3 18.00 -12.07 39.33
N LEU A 4 17.70 -11.28 40.36
CA LEU A 4 16.63 -10.28 40.34
C LEU A 4 17.06 -8.88 39.85
N ASP A 5 18.35 -8.68 39.57
CA ASP A 5 18.90 -7.35 39.20
C ASP A 5 19.40 -7.24 37.75
N GLN A 6 19.20 -8.26 36.92
CA GLN A 6 19.57 -8.14 35.50
C GLN A 6 18.63 -7.16 34.79
N LYS A 7 19.18 -6.02 34.37
CA LYS A 7 18.51 -5.06 33.51
C LYS A 7 18.90 -5.33 32.06
N LEU A 8 17.91 -5.32 31.17
CA LEU A 8 18.10 -5.41 29.74
C LEU A 8 17.81 -4.07 29.09
N GLU A 9 18.36 -3.86 27.89
CA GLU A 9 18.01 -2.73 27.06
C GLU A 9 16.51 -2.75 26.73
N CYS A 10 15.86 -1.60 26.85
CA CYS A 10 14.46 -1.45 26.54
C CYS A 10 14.24 -1.72 25.03
N PRO A 11 13.48 -2.76 24.63
CA PRO A 11 13.29 -3.11 23.23
C PRO A 11 12.44 -2.07 22.47
N CYS A 12 11.76 -1.17 23.18
CA CYS A 12 10.98 -0.09 22.56
C CYS A 12 11.82 1.12 22.12
N CYS A 13 13.00 1.32 22.71
CA CYS A 13 13.91 2.43 22.36
C CYS A 13 15.36 1.97 22.13
N GLU A 14 15.61 0.66 22.04
CA GLU A 14 16.93 0.07 21.78
C GLU A 14 18.01 0.62 22.73
N GLY A 15 17.70 0.67 24.03
CA GLY A 15 18.67 1.19 25.01
C GLY A 15 18.83 2.71 25.08
N LYS A 16 18.27 3.47 24.13
CA LYS A 16 18.52 4.94 24.02
C LYS A 16 17.80 5.79 25.06
N GLY A 17 16.74 5.26 25.67
CA GLY A 17 15.90 6.01 26.60
C GLY A 17 14.97 7.05 25.95
N GLU A 18 15.17 7.37 24.68
CA GLU A 18 14.36 8.34 23.94
C GLU A 18 13.86 7.79 22.60
N ARG A 19 12.78 8.37 22.10
CA ARG A 19 12.22 8.03 20.78
C ARG A 19 11.87 9.30 20.02
N ALA A 20 12.16 9.30 18.72
CA ALA A 20 11.71 10.35 17.84
C ALA A 20 10.23 10.13 17.51
N PHE A 21 9.41 11.13 17.80
CA PHE A 21 8.01 11.20 17.39
C PHE A 21 7.86 12.23 16.29
N GLN A 22 7.08 11.88 15.26
CA GLN A 22 6.70 12.81 14.22
C GLN A 22 6.02 14.03 14.84
N CYS A 23 6.47 15.23 14.48
CA CYS A 23 5.87 16.45 14.98
C CYS A 23 4.46 16.59 14.41
N VAL A 24 3.45 16.44 15.27
CA VAL A 24 2.03 16.52 14.89
C VAL A 24 1.68 17.89 14.32
N ALA A 25 2.29 18.96 14.85
CA ALA A 25 2.02 20.33 14.42
C ALA A 25 2.39 20.60 12.95
N CYS A 26 3.35 19.87 12.38
CA CYS A 26 3.73 19.99 10.97
C CYS A 26 3.53 18.69 10.19
N GLY A 27 2.88 17.67 10.77
CA GLY A 27 2.77 16.36 10.14
C GLY A 27 4.11 15.74 9.72
N GLY A 28 5.21 16.04 10.42
CA GLY A 28 6.54 15.52 10.10
C GLY A 28 7.36 16.28 9.06
N SER A 29 6.81 17.30 8.39
CA SER A 29 7.53 18.02 7.32
C SER A 29 8.65 18.94 7.83
N GLY A 30 8.55 19.39 9.10
CA GLY A 30 9.37 20.48 9.63
C GLY A 30 8.87 21.88 9.24
N GLU A 31 7.82 21.96 8.43
CA GLU A 31 7.29 23.20 7.88
C GLU A 31 5.78 23.30 8.11
N VAL A 32 5.31 24.50 8.47
CA VAL A 32 3.89 24.80 8.58
C VAL A 32 3.52 25.80 7.48
N ARG A 33 2.48 25.47 6.72
CA ARG A 33 1.82 26.45 5.86
C ARG A 33 0.76 27.13 6.71
N ARG A 34 0.91 28.43 6.94
CA ARG A 34 -0.25 29.22 7.36
C ARG A 34 -1.13 29.36 6.14
N ASP A 35 -2.29 28.71 6.14
CA ASP A 35 -3.35 29.11 5.24
C ASP A 35 -3.71 30.54 5.61
N ALA A 36 -3.26 31.49 4.81
CA ALA A 36 -3.52 32.90 5.01
C ALA A 36 -4.98 33.20 4.68
N HIS A 37 -5.89 32.84 5.59
CA HIS A 37 -7.22 33.41 5.67
C HIS A 37 -7.21 34.53 6.71
N GLU A 38 -6.34 35.52 6.53
CA GLU A 38 -6.64 36.86 7.05
C GLU A 38 -7.68 37.44 6.10
N VAL A 39 -8.93 37.50 6.56
CA VAL A 39 -9.89 38.45 5.99
C VAL A 39 -9.28 39.81 6.23
N ASP A 40 -8.86 40.51 5.17
CA ASP A 40 -8.47 41.92 5.28
C ASP A 40 -9.66 42.65 5.94
N ASP A 41 -9.51 43.15 7.16
CA ASP A 41 -10.51 44.05 7.77
C ASP A 41 -10.74 45.29 6.89
N ALA A 42 -9.79 45.60 5.99
CA ALA A 42 -9.92 46.61 4.95
C ALA A 42 -10.99 46.27 3.87
N CYS A 43 -11.34 44.99 3.67
CA CYS A 43 -12.43 44.59 2.78
C CYS A 43 -13.82 44.68 3.44
N TYR A 44 -13.90 44.77 4.77
CA TYR A 44 -15.19 44.93 5.46
C TYR A 44 -15.67 46.39 5.53
N ALA A 45 -14.78 47.36 5.24
CA ALA A 45 -15.05 48.78 5.46
C ALA A 45 -15.60 49.55 4.23
N LEU A 46 -15.84 48.91 3.08
CA LEU A 46 -16.34 49.61 1.88
C LEU A 46 -17.56 48.91 1.29
N TRP A 47 -18.68 48.98 2.01
CA TRP A 47 -20.02 48.73 1.44
C TRP A 47 -20.54 49.96 0.70
N GLU A 48 -19.78 50.47 -0.27
CA GLU A 48 -20.22 51.39 -1.32
C GLU A 48 -19.48 51.06 -2.62
N GLY A 49 -19.91 49.97 -3.29
CA GLY A 49 -19.80 49.85 -4.75
C GLY A 49 -18.43 49.56 -5.40
N SER A 50 -17.34 49.27 -4.68
CA SER A 50 -16.07 48.85 -5.29
C SER A 50 -15.84 47.35 -5.14
N TRP A 51 -15.90 46.62 -6.26
CA TRP A 51 -15.50 45.21 -6.32
C TRP A 51 -13.98 45.13 -6.18
N CYS A 52 -13.48 44.99 -4.95
CA CYS A 52 -12.10 44.54 -4.74
C CYS A 52 -11.98 43.14 -5.34
N SER A 53 -11.34 43.02 -6.51
CA SER A 53 -10.91 41.72 -7.02
C SER A 53 -9.89 41.16 -6.04
N PRO A 54 -10.15 40.01 -5.38
CA PRO A 54 -9.14 39.39 -4.54
C PRO A 54 -7.97 39.01 -5.44
N SER A 55 -6.86 39.75 -5.34
CA SER A 55 -5.62 39.30 -5.94
C SER A 55 -5.30 37.93 -5.35
N PRO A 56 -4.99 36.90 -6.15
CA PRO A 56 -4.56 35.62 -5.62
C PRO A 56 -3.23 35.87 -4.89
N ARG A 57 -3.28 36.05 -3.57
CA ARG A 57 -2.07 36.12 -2.76
C ARG A 57 -1.35 34.80 -2.98
N ARG A 58 -0.08 34.87 -3.40
CA ARG A 58 0.77 33.68 -3.50
C ARG A 58 0.66 32.90 -2.19
N PRO A 59 0.54 31.57 -2.21
CA PRO A 59 0.50 30.79 -0.99
C PRO A 59 1.69 31.19 -0.12
N ALA A 60 1.42 31.48 1.15
CA ALA A 60 2.45 31.89 2.09
C ALA A 60 3.60 30.89 2.03
N ALA A 61 4.84 31.40 1.95
CA ALA A 61 6.01 30.55 1.95
C ALA A 61 5.99 29.67 3.21
N PRO A 62 6.31 28.37 3.11
CA PRO A 62 6.32 27.50 4.28
C PRO A 62 7.25 28.06 5.36
N GLU A 63 6.74 28.21 6.58
CA GLU A 63 7.52 28.67 7.72
C GLU A 63 8.07 27.46 8.48
N ARG A 64 9.27 27.58 9.07
CA ARG A 64 9.82 26.53 9.93
C ARG A 64 8.87 26.29 11.10
N CYS A 65 8.49 25.03 11.32
CA CYS A 65 7.65 24.64 12.44
C CYS A 65 8.36 24.97 13.75
N GLN A 66 7.78 25.87 14.56
CA GLN A 66 8.38 26.31 15.82
C GLN A 66 8.39 25.20 16.88
N VAL A 67 7.43 24.26 16.82
CA VAL A 67 7.28 23.15 17.79
C VAL A 67 8.43 22.14 17.71
N CYS A 68 8.93 21.87 16.50
CA CYS A 68 10.07 20.98 16.25
C CYS A 68 11.31 21.72 15.73
N ALA A 69 11.29 23.05 15.73
CA ALA A 69 12.33 23.92 15.18
C ALA A 69 12.82 23.47 13.79
N GLY A 70 11.88 23.14 12.88
CA GLY A 70 12.21 22.72 11.52
C GLY A 70 12.69 21.28 11.32
N ARG A 71 12.77 20.45 12.37
CA ARG A 71 13.27 19.07 12.26
C ARG A 71 12.25 18.06 11.73
N GLY A 72 10.96 18.35 11.85
CA GLY A 72 9.88 17.39 11.55
C GLY A 72 9.65 16.35 12.65
N TYR A 73 10.53 16.25 13.65
CA TYR A 73 10.36 15.32 14.77
C TYR A 73 10.79 15.94 16.11
N ARG A 74 10.28 15.37 17.19
CA ARG A 74 10.64 15.69 18.58
C ARG A 74 11.12 14.42 19.28
N TRP A 75 12.18 14.54 20.07
CA TRP A 75 12.60 13.50 20.98
C TRP A 75 11.75 13.56 22.24
N GLU A 76 11.12 12.45 22.59
CA GLU A 76 10.46 12.28 23.88
C GLU A 76 11.07 11.10 24.63
N PRO A 77 11.12 11.16 25.98
CA PRO A 77 11.49 10.01 26.78
C PRO A 77 10.63 8.80 26.44
N CYS A 78 11.26 7.65 26.31
CA CYS A 78 10.57 6.40 26.08
C CYS A 78 9.66 6.11 27.29
N ARG A 79 8.35 6.09 27.05
CA ARG A 79 7.35 5.87 28.11
C ARG A 79 7.46 4.50 28.77
N THR A 80 7.96 3.50 28.05
CA THR A 80 8.13 2.13 28.55
C THR A 80 9.23 2.08 29.62
N CYS A 81 10.40 2.68 29.37
CA CYS A 81 11.52 2.69 30.32
C CYS A 81 11.67 4.01 31.09
N ALA A 82 10.69 4.90 30.99
CA ALA A 82 10.68 6.25 31.57
C ALA A 82 11.96 7.07 31.32
N GLY A 83 12.57 6.95 30.13
CA GLY A 83 13.80 7.67 29.81
C GLY A 83 15.10 6.94 30.15
N SER A 84 15.06 5.84 30.90
CA SER A 84 16.28 5.18 31.40
C SER A 84 17.03 4.33 30.36
N GLY A 85 16.34 3.94 29.28
CA GLY A 85 16.87 3.00 28.28
C GLY A 85 16.91 1.55 28.75
N LEU A 86 16.62 1.27 30.02
CA LEU A 86 16.76 -0.05 30.62
C LEU A 86 15.44 -0.51 31.26
N LEU A 87 15.19 -1.82 31.24
CA LEU A 87 14.05 -2.45 31.89
C LEU A 87 14.51 -3.65 32.72
N PRO A 88 13.74 -4.04 33.76
CA PRO A 88 13.91 -5.34 34.38
C PRO A 88 13.83 -6.45 33.32
N ARG A 89 14.70 -7.46 33.41
CA ARG A 89 14.77 -8.55 32.43
C ARG A 89 13.41 -9.18 32.13
N ALA A 90 12.62 -9.50 33.15
CA ALA A 90 11.30 -10.11 32.98
C ALA A 90 10.34 -9.24 32.15
N GLU A 91 10.34 -7.92 32.39
CA GLU A 91 9.50 -6.98 31.65
C GLU A 91 9.97 -6.83 30.19
N ALA A 92 11.28 -6.75 29.98
CA ALA A 92 11.84 -6.70 28.62
C ALA A 92 11.52 -7.96 27.81
N GLU A 93 11.66 -9.15 28.42
CA GLU A 93 11.33 -10.43 27.80
C GLU A 93 9.83 -10.54 27.50
N GLU A 94 8.94 -10.09 28.39
CA GLU A 94 7.50 -10.06 28.14
C GLU A 94 7.16 -9.18 26.94
N ILE A 95 7.74 -7.98 26.85
CA ILE A 95 7.52 -7.08 25.73
C ILE A 95 8.00 -7.71 24.41
N LEU A 96 9.15 -8.37 24.41
CA LEU A 96 9.66 -9.07 23.23
C LEU A 96 8.71 -10.18 22.77
N LEU A 97 8.21 -11.00 23.71
CA LEU A 97 7.22 -12.04 23.42
C LEU A 97 5.93 -11.47 22.83
N GLN A 98 5.42 -10.35 23.38
CA GLN A 98 4.25 -9.66 22.84
C GLN A 98 4.50 -9.14 21.41
N GLN A 99 5.68 -8.57 21.15
CA GLN A 99 6.06 -8.11 19.81
C GLN A 99 6.15 -9.27 18.81
N GLU A 100 6.73 -10.41 19.19
CA GLU A 100 6.78 -11.60 18.33
C GLU A 100 5.38 -12.14 18.03
N ALA A 101 4.50 -12.22 19.03
CA ALA A 101 3.12 -12.65 18.85
C ALA A 101 2.36 -11.71 17.89
N ALA A 102 2.52 -10.40 18.07
CA ALA A 102 1.94 -9.40 17.17
C ALA A 102 2.47 -9.53 15.74
N ARG A 103 3.79 -9.74 15.55
CA ARG A 103 4.40 -9.98 14.23
C ARG A 103 3.84 -11.23 13.56
N ARG A 104 3.72 -12.35 14.30
CA ARG A 104 3.12 -13.59 13.79
C ARG A 104 1.67 -13.38 13.38
N HIS A 105 0.89 -12.68 14.20
CA HIS A 105 -0.51 -12.37 13.90
C HIS A 105 -0.66 -11.51 12.64
N LEU A 106 0.16 -10.46 12.49
CA LEU A 106 0.19 -9.62 11.30
C LEU A 106 0.61 -10.41 10.05
N ALA A 107 1.60 -11.29 10.15
CA ALA A 107 2.03 -12.16 9.06
C ALA A 107 0.92 -13.11 8.62
N GLN A 108 0.21 -13.73 9.57
CA GLN A 108 -0.95 -14.58 9.27
C GLN A 108 -2.08 -13.78 8.58
N LYS A 109 -2.35 -12.56 9.05
CA LYS A 109 -3.34 -11.67 8.42
C LYS A 109 -2.94 -11.31 6.99
N ALA A 110 -1.67 -10.96 6.76
CA ALA A 110 -1.14 -10.66 5.43
C ALA A 110 -1.25 -11.87 4.49
N GLN A 111 -0.93 -13.08 4.98
CA GLN A 111 -1.06 -14.31 4.21
C GLN A 111 -2.52 -14.57 3.79
N ARG A 112 -3.49 -14.38 4.71
CA ARG A 112 -4.92 -14.52 4.39
C ARG A 112 -5.38 -13.53 3.33
N HIS A 113 -4.94 -12.27 3.42
CA HIS A 113 -5.23 -11.26 2.40
C HIS A 113 -4.61 -11.63 1.03
N ALA A 114 -3.36 -12.11 1.02
CA ALA A 114 -2.71 -12.52 -0.21
C ALA A 114 -3.42 -13.70 -0.90
N VAL A 115 -3.87 -14.69 -0.12
CA VAL A 115 -4.67 -15.81 -0.64
C VAL A 115 -6.00 -15.32 -1.20
N ALA A 116 -6.72 -14.47 -0.46
CA ALA A 116 -7.98 -13.91 -0.94
C ALA A 116 -7.81 -13.09 -2.24
N GLU A 117 -6.75 -12.30 -2.35
CA GLU A 117 -6.43 -11.55 -3.56
C GLU A 117 -6.10 -12.48 -4.74
N ALA A 118 -5.31 -13.53 -4.50
CA ALA A 118 -4.99 -14.53 -5.51
C ALA A 118 -6.25 -15.26 -6.01
N GLU A 119 -7.17 -15.61 -5.11
CA GLU A 119 -8.45 -16.22 -5.49
C GLU A 119 -9.32 -15.29 -6.33
N LEU A 120 -9.40 -14.00 -5.97
CA LEU A 120 -10.12 -12.99 -6.75
C LEU A 120 -9.52 -12.83 -8.16
N ARG A 121 -8.19 -12.74 -8.26
CA ARG A 121 -7.49 -12.68 -9.56
C ARG A 121 -7.75 -13.93 -10.40
N ALA A 122 -7.69 -15.12 -9.80
CA ALA A 122 -7.97 -16.37 -10.50
C ALA A 122 -9.43 -16.46 -10.98
N ARG A 123 -10.40 -15.95 -10.21
CA ARG A 123 -11.81 -15.85 -10.64
C ARG A 123 -11.96 -14.90 -11.82
N ALA A 124 -11.33 -13.73 -11.76
CA ALA A 124 -11.38 -12.74 -12.85
C ALA A 124 -10.80 -13.31 -14.15
N LEU A 125 -9.67 -14.01 -14.09
CA LEU A 125 -9.06 -14.68 -15.25
C LEU A 125 -9.98 -15.72 -15.87
N ARG A 126 -10.66 -16.56 -15.06
CA ARG A 126 -11.61 -17.54 -15.59
C ARG A 126 -12.80 -16.89 -16.30
N VAL A 127 -13.34 -15.81 -15.74
CA VAL A 127 -14.44 -15.06 -16.38
C VAL A 127 -13.96 -14.47 -17.70
N TRP A 128 -12.77 -13.87 -17.73
CA TRP A 128 -12.19 -13.32 -18.95
C TRP A 128 -11.94 -14.40 -20.01
N GLU A 129 -11.39 -15.57 -19.64
CA GLU A 129 -11.20 -16.70 -20.56
C GLU A 129 -12.52 -17.21 -21.16
N GLN A 130 -13.59 -17.26 -20.36
CA GLN A 130 -14.92 -17.63 -20.84
C GLN A 130 -15.46 -16.61 -21.86
N GLU A 131 -15.29 -15.32 -21.56
CA GLU A 131 -15.72 -14.23 -22.44
C GLU A 131 -14.96 -14.24 -23.77
N MET A 132 -13.63 -14.43 -23.73
CA MET A 132 -12.83 -14.55 -24.95
C MET A 132 -13.25 -15.76 -25.81
N LYS A 133 -13.57 -16.89 -25.19
CA LYS A 133 -14.10 -18.07 -25.91
C LYS A 133 -15.47 -17.78 -26.53
N ARG A 134 -16.33 -17.03 -25.85
CA ARG A 134 -17.64 -16.61 -26.37
C ARG A 134 -17.47 -15.73 -27.61
N LEU A 135 -16.63 -14.70 -27.53
CA LEU A 135 -16.35 -13.80 -28.66
C LEU A 135 -15.76 -14.55 -29.86
N GLN A 136 -14.82 -15.48 -29.63
CA GLN A 136 -14.28 -16.33 -30.70
C GLN A 136 -15.34 -17.21 -31.35
N ALA A 137 -16.29 -17.75 -30.57
CA ALA A 137 -17.39 -18.54 -31.09
C ALA A 137 -18.38 -17.70 -31.92
N GLU A 138 -18.68 -16.48 -31.48
CA GLU A 138 -19.50 -15.51 -32.22
C GLU A 138 -18.85 -15.11 -33.55
N GLU A 139 -17.55 -14.80 -33.54
CA GLU A 139 -16.78 -14.46 -34.75
C GLU A 139 -16.77 -15.64 -35.74
N ALA A 140 -16.56 -16.87 -35.26
CA ALA A 140 -16.59 -18.07 -36.10
C ALA A 140 -17.97 -18.37 -36.72
N GLN A 141 -19.06 -17.89 -36.09
CA GLN A 141 -20.43 -17.98 -36.62
C GLN A 141 -20.73 -16.86 -37.63
N GLN A 142 -20.17 -15.67 -37.43
CA GLN A 142 -20.34 -14.53 -38.34
C GLN A 142 -19.46 -14.61 -39.60
N ALA A 143 -18.53 -15.57 -39.65
CA ALA A 143 -17.71 -15.81 -40.83
C ALA A 143 -18.60 -16.11 -42.06
N PRO A 144 -18.52 -15.31 -43.14
CA PRO A 144 -19.36 -15.49 -44.31
C PRO A 144 -19.13 -16.86 -44.96
N ALA A 145 -20.23 -17.55 -45.30
CA ALA A 145 -20.21 -18.93 -45.82
C ALA A 145 -19.30 -19.13 -47.06
N GLY A 146 -19.04 -18.08 -47.83
CA GLY A 146 -18.13 -18.10 -49.00
C GLY A 146 -16.65 -18.26 -48.66
N TRP A 147 -16.22 -17.95 -47.43
CA TRP A 147 -14.80 -17.98 -47.04
C TRP A 147 -14.36 -19.32 -46.43
N ARG A 148 -15.31 -20.13 -45.95
CA ARG A 148 -15.01 -21.47 -45.40
C ARG A 148 -14.41 -22.40 -46.46
N GLY A 149 -14.89 -22.34 -47.71
CA GLY A 149 -14.30 -23.10 -48.83
C GLY A 149 -12.92 -22.59 -49.21
N TRP A 150 -12.74 -21.26 -49.27
CA TRP A 150 -11.47 -20.63 -49.67
C TRP A 150 -10.34 -20.86 -48.64
N LEU A 151 -10.64 -20.79 -47.34
CA LEU A 151 -9.65 -21.07 -46.29
C LEU A 151 -9.26 -22.56 -46.26
N LEU A 152 -10.20 -23.49 -46.45
CA LEU A 152 -9.89 -24.92 -46.56
C LEU A 152 -8.98 -25.21 -47.76
N GLU A 153 -9.26 -24.65 -48.93
CA GLU A 153 -8.39 -24.75 -50.12
C GLU A 153 -7.01 -24.11 -49.87
N PHE A 154 -6.96 -22.91 -49.28
CA PHE A 154 -5.71 -22.21 -49.00
C PHE A 154 -4.80 -23.01 -48.05
N PHE A 155 -5.32 -23.57 -46.95
CA PHE A 155 -4.52 -24.39 -46.03
C PHE A 155 -4.06 -25.71 -46.67
N THR A 156 -4.90 -26.36 -47.48
CA THR A 156 -4.48 -27.56 -48.23
C THR A 156 -3.40 -27.27 -49.27
N ARG A 157 -3.42 -26.09 -49.90
CA ARG A 157 -2.46 -25.69 -50.94
C ARG A 157 -1.15 -25.14 -50.38
N SER A 158 -1.17 -24.63 -49.15
CA SER A 158 0.01 -24.08 -48.45
C SER A 158 0.81 -25.14 -47.69
N GLY A 159 0.31 -26.38 -47.58
CA GLY A 159 0.97 -27.47 -46.84
C GLY A 159 0.99 -27.29 -45.31
N VAL A 160 0.33 -26.26 -44.77
CA VAL A 160 0.26 -26.00 -43.33
C VAL A 160 -0.99 -26.69 -42.79
N GLN A 161 -0.82 -27.82 -42.11
CA GLN A 161 -1.95 -28.50 -41.47
C GLN A 161 -2.41 -27.74 -40.22
N PRO A 162 -3.71 -27.40 -40.10
CA PRO A 162 -4.25 -26.88 -38.86
C PRO A 162 -4.26 -27.98 -37.79
N GLY A 163 -3.31 -27.89 -36.85
CA GLY A 163 -3.39 -28.46 -35.50
C GLY A 163 -3.75 -29.94 -35.40
N ARG A 164 -2.82 -30.84 -35.75
CA ARG A 164 -2.79 -32.19 -35.15
C ARG A 164 -2.53 -32.02 -33.66
N GLN A 165 -3.57 -32.17 -32.83
CA GLN A 165 -3.40 -32.34 -31.40
C GLN A 165 -2.55 -33.60 -31.17
N SER A 166 -1.36 -33.40 -30.63
CA SER A 166 -0.49 -34.45 -30.13
C SER A 166 -1.17 -35.15 -28.96
N THR A 167 -1.85 -36.27 -29.23
CA THR A 167 -2.20 -37.27 -28.21
C THR A 167 -0.96 -38.09 -27.85
N ALA A 168 0.02 -37.45 -27.22
CA ALA A 168 1.15 -38.13 -26.58
C ALA A 168 1.14 -37.73 -25.10
N GLY A 169 0.65 -38.64 -24.25
CA GLY A 169 0.63 -38.45 -22.80
C GLY A 169 -0.61 -38.99 -22.08
N GLN A 170 -1.10 -40.17 -22.45
CA GLN A 170 -1.93 -40.99 -21.55
C GLN A 170 -1.21 -42.32 -21.33
N GLU A 171 -0.22 -42.31 -20.43
CA GLU A 171 0.17 -43.52 -19.71
C GLU A 171 -0.57 -43.53 -18.38
N ALA A 172 -1.52 -44.45 -18.26
CA ALA A 172 -2.18 -44.78 -17.01
C ALA A 172 -1.24 -45.61 -16.12
N PRO A 173 -1.18 -45.37 -14.80
CA PRO A 173 -0.51 -46.30 -13.90
C PRO A 173 -1.37 -47.57 -13.75
N ARG A 174 -0.79 -48.72 -14.12
CA ARG A 174 -1.30 -50.04 -13.74
C ARG A 174 -0.60 -50.49 -12.45
N SER A 175 -1.44 -50.83 -11.47
CA SER A 175 -1.20 -51.64 -10.26
C SER A 175 -0.27 -51.08 -9.18
#